data_AF-A0A8S4G7I9-F1
#
_entry.id   AF-A0A8S4G7I9-F1
#
_cell.length_a   1.000
_cell.length_b   1.000
_cell.length_c   1.000
_cell.angle_alpha   90.00
_cell.angle_beta   90.00
_cell.angle_gamma   90.00
#
_symmetry.space_group_name_H-M   'P 1'
#
loop_
_entity.id
_entity.type
_entity.pdbx_description
1 polymer ?
#
loop_
_entity_poly.entity_id
_entity_poly.type
_entity_poly.pdbx_seq_one_letter_code
_entity_poly.pdbx_strand_id
1 'polypeptide(L)' 'MLEVGFAVRRAVGTLAYEWRADDYVVKASADSAGLVGATLVRTLIGERVDLSCAVSALLNHPNDKFRLGFCVNATIK' A
#
# COMPACT_ATOMS: atom_id res chain seq x y z
N MET A 1 -9.95 -31.96 32.32
CA MET A 1 -10.63 -30.99 31.43
C MET A 1 -9.65 -29.85 31.21
N LEU A 2 -9.11 -29.71 29.99
CA LEU A 2 -8.08 -28.73 29.65
C LEU A 2 -8.79 -27.65 28.82
N GLU A 3 -9.15 -26.52 29.45
CA GLU A 3 -9.66 -25.35 28.73
C GLU A 3 -8.49 -24.69 28.00
N VAL A 4 -8.42 -24.91 26.69
CA VAL A 4 -7.53 -24.14 25.82
C VAL A 4 -8.25 -22.84 25.48
N GLY A 5 -8.15 -21.86 26.38
CA GLY A 5 -8.64 -20.51 26.13
C GLY A 5 -7.79 -19.84 25.05
N PHE A 6 -8.39 -19.51 23.90
CA PHE A 6 -7.75 -18.64 22.92
C PHE A 6 -7.69 -17.21 23.47
N ALA A 7 -6.52 -16.78 23.94
CA ALA A 7 -6.28 -15.38 24.30
C ALA A 7 -5.79 -14.60 23.08
N VAL A 8 -6.55 -13.61 22.63
CA VAL A 8 -6.09 -12.67 21.59
C VAL A 8 -4.99 -11.79 22.19
N ARG A 9 -3.74 -12.01 21.76
CA ARG A 9 -2.58 -11.21 22.23
C ARG A 9 -2.54 -9.80 21.66
N ARG A 10 -3.06 -9.60 20.45
CA ARG A 10 -3.09 -8.31 19.76
C ARG A 10 -4.12 -8.35 18.63
N ALA A 11 -4.92 -7.30 18.51
CA ALA A 11 -5.77 -7.05 17.35
C ALA A 11 -5.33 -5.73 16.69
N VAL A 12 -5.33 -5.70 15.37
CA VAL A 12 -5.02 -4.49 14.58
C VAL A 12 -6.12 -4.33 13.54
N GLY A 13 -6.83 -3.22 13.59
CA GLY A 13 -7.74 -2.78 12.54
C GLY A 13 -7.01 -1.88 11.54
N THR A 14 -7.36 -2.01 10.27
CA THR A 14 -6.82 -1.22 9.16
C THR A 14 -7.96 -0.61 8.34
N LEU A 15 -7.87 0.69 8.07
CA LEU A 15 -8.68 1.36 7.07
C LEU A 15 -7.85 1.49 5.80
N ALA A 16 -8.43 1.13 4.65
CA ALA A 16 -7.80 1.26 3.35
C ALA A 16 -8.76 1.90 2.36
N TYR A 17 -8.23 2.75 1.50
CA TYR A 17 -8.96 3.42 0.43
C TYR A 17 -8.20 3.29 -0.89
N GLU A 18 -8.95 3.08 -1.96
CA GLU A 18 -8.43 3.05 -3.32
C GLU A 18 -9.26 3.99 -4.18
N TRP A 19 -8.59 4.91 -4.86
CA TRP A 19 -9.16 5.78 -5.88
C TRP A 19 -8.55 5.45 -7.23
N ARG A 20 -9.38 5.46 -8.28
CA ARG A 20 -8.98 5.15 -9.65
C ARG A 20 -9.46 6.24 -10.59
N ALA A 21 -8.58 6.61 -11.51
CA ALA A 21 -8.86 7.33 -12.75
C ALA A 21 -8.17 6.58 -13.90
N ASP A 22 -8.42 7.01 -15.14
CA ASP A 22 -7.98 6.28 -16.34
C ASP A 22 -6.50 5.88 -16.31
N ASP A 23 -5.62 6.84 -15.99
CA ASP A 23 -4.17 6.64 -15.96
C ASP A 23 -3.59 6.55 -14.54
N TYR A 24 -4.43 6.63 -13.51
CA TYR A 24 -3.97 6.79 -12.12
C TYR A 24 -4.67 5.85 -11.14
N VAL A 25 -3.89 5.28 -10.22
CA VAL A 25 -4.41 4.56 -9.05
C VAL A 25 -3.75 5.12 -7.81
N VAL A 26 -4.54 5.60 -6.87
CA VAL A 26 -4.08 6.05 -5.55
C VAL A 26 -4.58 5.07 -4.51
N LYS A 27 -3.69 4.55 -3.69
CA LYS A 27 -4.00 3.69 -2.54
C LYS A 27 -3.52 4.36 -1.28
N ALA A 28 -4.31 4.33 -0.22
CA ALA A 28 -3.90 4.79 1.09
C ALA A 28 -4.41 3.82 2.16
N SER A 29 -3.66 3.67 3.24
CA SER A 29 -4.08 2.90 4.39
C SER A 29 -3.57 3.50 5.69
N ALA A 30 -4.33 3.30 6.76
CA ALA A 30 -3.91 3.59 8.12
C ALA A 30 -4.36 2.46 9.02
N ASP A 31 -3.48 1.98 9.90
CA ASP A 31 -3.82 0.99 10.91
C ASP A 31 -3.81 1.55 12.34
N SER A 32 -4.56 0.89 13.20
CA SER A 32 -4.64 1.18 14.64
C SER A 32 -3.32 0.97 15.39
N ALA A 33 -2.29 0.42 14.75
CA ALA A 33 -0.95 0.29 15.27
C ALA A 33 -0.05 1.47 14.88
N GLY A 34 -0.57 2.47 14.15
CA GLY A 34 0.17 3.68 13.76
C GLY A 34 0.97 3.53 12.47
N LEU A 35 0.69 2.52 11.65
CA LEU A 35 1.25 2.40 10.31
C LEU A 35 0.36 3.15 9.31
N VAL A 36 0.94 4.11 8.59
CA VAL A 36 0.25 4.90 7.57
C VAL A 36 0.98 4.74 6.25
N GLY A 37 0.26 4.36 5.20
CA GLY A 37 0.81 4.08 3.89
C GLY A 37 0.05 4.80 2.78
N ALA A 38 0.77 5.19 1.73
CA ALA A 38 0.17 5.69 0.49
C ALA A 38 0.99 5.22 -0.72
N THR A 39 0.31 4.92 -1.81
CA THR A 39 0.91 4.56 -3.10
C THR A 39 0.18 5.28 -4.21
N LEU A 40 0.93 5.98 -5.07
CA LEU A 40 0.46 6.52 -6.33
C LEU A 40 1.03 5.66 -7.46
N VAL A 41 0.17 5.17 -8.33
CA VAL A 41 0.54 4.51 -9.58
C VAL A 41 0.05 5.35 -10.73
N ARG A 42 0.90 5.57 -11.73
CA ARG A 42 0.55 6.16 -13.01
C ARG A 42 0.89 5.17 -14.12
N THR A 43 -0.04 4.94 -15.02
CA THR A 43 0.19 4.13 -16.22
C THR A 43 0.11 5.01 -17.46
N LEU A 44 1.06 4.85 -18.37
CA LEU A 44 1.13 5.48 -19.67
C LEU A 44 0.94 4.38 -20.72
N ILE A 45 -0.17 4.43 -21.43
CA ILE A 45 -0.49 3.46 -22.47
C ILE A 45 0.08 3.97 -23.80
N GLY A 46 0.93 3.17 -24.44
CA GLY A 46 1.57 3.51 -25.71
C GLY A 46 1.22 2.50 -26.81
N GLU A 47 1.52 2.82 -28.07
CA GLU A 47 1.23 1.89 -29.18
C GLU A 47 2.05 0.59 -29.12
N ARG A 48 3.28 0.66 -28.63
CA ARG A 48 4.22 -0.49 -28.59
C ARG A 48 4.59 -0.93 -27.18
N VAL A 49 4.51 -0.02 -26.22
CA VAL A 49 4.94 -0.24 -24.84
C VAL A 49 3.96 0.47 -23.91
N ASP A 50 3.54 -0.23 -22.87
CA ASP A 50 2.85 0.36 -21.73
C ASP A 50 3.86 0.52 -20.58
N LEU A 51 3.88 1.69 -19.95
CA LEU A 51 4.78 2.02 -18.85
C LEU A 51 3.97 2.31 -17.58
N SER A 52 4.28 1.68 -16.47
CA SER A 52 3.66 1.95 -15.18
C SER A 52 4.71 2.40 -14.17
N CYS A 53 4.52 3.57 -13.57
CA CYS A 53 5.37 4.09 -12.51
C CYS A 53 4.59 4.11 -11.20
N ALA A 54 5.20 3.65 -10.11
CA ALA A 54 4.63 3.74 -8.79
C ALA A 54 5.59 4.41 -7.80
N VAL A 55 5.05 5.27 -6.95
CA VAL A 55 5.74 5.82 -5.77
C VAL A 55 4.93 5.39 -4.55
N SER A 56 5.60 4.84 -3.55
CA SER A 56 4.99 4.48 -2.28
C SER A 56 5.73 5.11 -1.10
N ALA A 57 4.97 5.44 -0.06
CA ALA A 57 5.45 5.94 1.20
C ALA A 57 4.80 5.15 2.33
N LEU A 58 5.58 4.76 3.33
CA LEU A 58 5.12 4.07 4.53
C LEU A 58 5.75 4.71 5.75
N LEU A 59 4.92 5.27 6.62
CA LEU A 59 5.30 5.87 7.89
C LEU A 59 4.85 4.96 9.03
N ASN A 60 5.78 4.60 9.90
CA ASN A 60 5.52 3.89 11.15
C ASN A 60 5.67 4.88 12.31
N HIS A 61 4.55 5.47 12.74
CA HIS A 61 4.54 6.47 13.82
C HIS A 61 5.15 5.97 15.14
N PRO A 62 4.89 4.73 15.61
CA PRO A 62 5.48 4.24 16.87
C PRO A 62 7.00 4.26 16.98
N ASN A 63 7.72 4.26 15.85
CA ASN A 63 9.18 4.25 15.86
C ASN A 63 9.80 5.27 14.90
N ASP A 64 8.99 6.22 14.41
CA ASP A 64 9.38 7.29 13.48
C ASP A 64 10.14 6.81 12.22
N LYS A 65 9.94 5.54 11.82
CA LYS A 65 10.58 5.02 10.61
C LYS A 65 9.74 5.32 9.39
N PHE A 66 10.41 5.87 8.39
CA PHE A 66 9.83 6.17 7.09
C PHE A 66 10.48 5.30 6.01
N ARG A 67 9.67 4.77 5.10
CA ARG A 67 10.13 4.02 3.93
C ARG A 67 9.53 4.64 2.67
N LEU A 68 10.39 4.83 1.67
CA LEU A 68 9.99 5.21 0.31
C LEU A 68 10.26 4.05 -0.64
N GLY A 69 9.33 3.81 -1.54
CA GLY A 69 9.46 2.84 -2.62
C GLY A 69 9.20 3.52 -3.96
N PHE A 70 9.93 3.08 -4.98
CA PHE A 70 9.70 3.46 -6.36
C PHE A 70 9.75 2.22 -7.24
N CYS A 71 8.87 2.15 -8.21
CA CYS A 71 8.79 1.05 -9.17
C CYS A 71 8.50 1.60 -10.57
N VAL A 72 9.16 1.03 -11.57
CA VAL A 72 8.84 1.24 -12.98
C VAL A 72 8.71 -0.13 -13.61
N ASN A 73 7.56 -0.37 -14.23
CA ASN A 73 7.29 -1.53 -15.05
C ASN A 73 7.12 -1.07 -16.50
N ALA A 74 7.68 -1.83 -17.43
CA ALA A 74 7.47 -1.63 -18.85
C ALA A 74 7.02 -2.96 -19.46
N THR A 75 5.92 -2.93 -20.21
CA THR A 75 5.36 -4.09 -20.89
C THR A 75 5.37 -3.83 -22.38
N ILE A 76 6.07 -4.67 -23.14
CA ILE A 76 6.09 -4.63 -24.60
C ILE A 76 4.87 -5.39 -25.13
N LYS A 77 4.17 -4.82 -26.11
CA LYS A 77 3.03 -5.45 -26.78
C LYS A 77 3.45 -6.47 -27.84
#